data_AF-A0A066VX08-F1
#
_entry.id   AF-A0A066VX08-F1
#
_cell.length_a   1.000
_cell.length_b   1.000
_cell.length_c   1.000
_cell.angle_alpha   90.00
_cell.angle_beta   90.00
_cell.angle_gamma   90.00
#
_symmetry.space_group_name_H-M   'P 1'
#
loop_
_entity.id
_entity.type
_entity.pdbx_description
1 polymer ?
#
loop_
_entity_poly.entity_id
_entity_poly.type
_entity_poly.pdbx_seq_one_letter_code
_entity_poly.pdbx_strand_id
1 'polypeptide(L)'
;MWQFTELDVKDPDERTKEGGWMDKWDELLWMAILMMGATSKPGKPLTHDFFLIHINNAALFLPSLLPELKPISRAQLFQALFRAAVLFWVSEGRPSFYITSRLNTSSDHSYNPNASVNYGKVAVIADSERASGSKNSAYPRATSAWFDMCAAASVHNDEHLTKAVRTLSYFAQNFVHRARGAFSVQVDAVMAEMTKRGCSIDKYSTIYHGGLDNLDGTAFVRAAGQLFETQGWT
;
A
#
# COMPACT_ATOMS: atom_id res chain seq x y z
N MET A 1 9.97 -16.40 -10.77
CA MET A 1 10.76 -15.82 -9.65
C MET A 1 11.11 -14.40 -10.04
N TRP A 2 11.00 -13.41 -9.13
CA TRP A 2 11.37 -12.00 -9.39
C TRP A 2 12.89 -11.89 -9.67
N GLN A 3 13.25 -12.12 -10.93
CA GLN A 3 14.58 -11.91 -11.50
C GLN A 3 14.40 -10.91 -12.62
N PHE A 4 14.91 -9.70 -12.41
CA PHE A 4 14.80 -8.63 -13.38
C PHE A 4 15.95 -8.71 -14.37
N THR A 5 15.62 -8.61 -15.65
CA THR A 5 16.54 -8.31 -16.73
C THR A 5 16.63 -6.79 -16.92
N GLU A 6 17.64 -6.31 -17.65
CA GLU A 6 17.73 -4.89 -18.01
C GLU A 6 16.52 -4.40 -18.82
N LEU A 7 15.88 -5.31 -19.58
CA LEU A 7 14.67 -5.00 -20.34
C LEU A 7 13.46 -4.74 -19.43
N ASP A 8 13.37 -5.42 -18.29
CA ASP A 8 12.27 -5.26 -17.35
C ASP A 8 12.34 -3.92 -16.60
N VAL A 9 13.52 -3.30 -16.53
CA VAL A 9 13.79 -2.05 -15.78
C VAL A 9 14.36 -0.95 -16.67
N LYS A 10 14.12 -1.04 -17.98
CA LYS A 10 14.41 0.03 -18.93
C LYS A 10 13.69 1.33 -18.54
N ASP A 11 14.02 2.43 -19.22
CA ASP A 11 13.26 3.66 -19.04
C ASP A 11 11.78 3.47 -19.41
N PRO A 12 10.86 4.02 -18.62
CA PRO A 12 9.45 4.05 -18.95
C PRO A 12 9.23 4.87 -20.22
N ASP A 13 8.10 4.66 -20.88
CA ASP A 13 7.68 5.54 -21.97
C ASP A 13 7.61 6.99 -21.46
N GLU A 14 8.31 7.90 -22.13
CA GLU A 14 8.41 9.28 -21.67
C GLU A 14 7.07 10.01 -21.62
N ARG A 15 6.13 9.63 -22.48
CA ARG A 15 4.83 10.28 -22.65
C ARG A 15 3.79 9.69 -21.71
N THR A 16 3.72 8.36 -21.60
CA THR A 16 2.71 7.70 -20.75
C THR A 16 3.18 7.47 -19.32
N LYS A 17 4.50 7.49 -19.07
CA LYS A 17 5.11 7.11 -17.79
C LYS A 17 4.76 5.66 -17.39
N GLU A 18 4.62 4.79 -18.37
CA GLU A 18 4.33 3.37 -18.17
C GLU A 18 5.49 2.51 -18.65
N GLY A 19 5.62 1.30 -18.11
CA GLY A 19 6.66 0.35 -18.51
C GLY A 19 7.95 0.47 -17.70
N GLY A 20 8.83 -0.49 -17.95
CA GLY A 20 10.19 -0.47 -17.41
C GLY A 20 10.21 -0.40 -15.88
N TRP A 21 11.09 0.44 -15.33
CA TRP A 21 11.24 0.53 -13.88
C TRP A 21 10.01 1.08 -13.14
N MET A 22 9.12 1.84 -13.80
CA MET A 22 7.91 2.37 -13.16
C MET A 22 6.91 1.26 -12.83
N ASP A 23 6.73 0.30 -13.74
CA ASP A 23 5.88 -0.88 -13.47
C ASP A 23 6.44 -1.71 -12.31
N LYS A 24 7.77 -1.85 -12.24
CA LYS A 24 8.41 -2.61 -11.15
C LYS A 24 8.35 -1.90 -9.81
N TRP A 25 8.38 -0.58 -9.84
CA TRP A 25 8.09 0.24 -8.67
C TRP A 25 6.64 0.04 -8.22
N ASP A 26 5.67 0.10 -9.12
CA ASP A 26 4.26 -0.14 -8.80
C ASP A 26 4.05 -1.53 -8.17
N GLU A 27 4.57 -2.59 -8.78
CA GLU A 27 4.50 -3.96 -8.22
C GLU A 27 5.11 -4.04 -6.80
N LEU A 28 6.28 -3.41 -6.58
CA LEU A 28 6.94 -3.36 -5.26
C LEU A 28 6.07 -2.66 -4.22
N LEU A 29 5.44 -1.55 -4.59
CA LEU A 29 4.60 -0.75 -3.70
C LEU A 29 3.35 -1.50 -3.27
N TRP A 30 2.64 -2.12 -4.22
CA TRP A 30 1.45 -2.90 -3.87
C TRP A 30 1.79 -4.07 -2.96
N MET A 31 2.90 -4.76 -3.21
CA MET A 31 3.36 -5.79 -2.29
C MET A 31 3.63 -5.22 -0.89
N ALA A 32 4.31 -4.08 -0.80
CA ALA A 32 4.64 -3.43 0.46
C ALA A 32 3.38 -2.97 1.24
N ILE A 33 2.32 -2.54 0.55
CA ILE A 33 1.02 -2.22 1.16
C ILE A 33 0.30 -3.45 1.66
N LEU A 34 0.29 -4.54 0.89
CA LEU A 34 -0.32 -5.79 1.35
C LEU A 34 0.40 -6.34 2.60
N MET A 35 1.73 -6.25 2.63
CA MET A 35 2.55 -6.61 3.79
C MET A 35 2.22 -5.77 5.02
N MET A 36 1.97 -4.47 4.83
CA MET A 36 1.62 -3.55 5.91
C MET A 36 0.19 -3.74 6.43
N GLY A 37 -0.81 -3.75 5.54
CA GLY A 37 -2.22 -3.61 5.95
C GLY A 37 -3.08 -4.86 5.83
N ALA A 38 -2.57 -5.95 5.24
CA ALA A 38 -3.33 -7.17 5.02
C ALA A 38 -2.82 -8.40 5.79
N THR A 39 -1.74 -8.30 6.56
CA THR A 39 -1.10 -9.49 7.20
C THR A 39 -1.68 -9.86 8.56
N SER A 40 -2.41 -8.95 9.21
CA SER A 40 -3.03 -9.21 10.51
C SER A 40 -4.15 -10.26 10.40
N LYS A 41 -4.18 -11.26 11.28
CA LYS A 41 -5.23 -12.30 11.24
C LYS A 41 -6.63 -11.75 11.53
N PRO A 42 -7.69 -12.17 10.81
CA PRO A 42 -9.06 -11.81 11.13
C PRO A 42 -9.45 -12.21 12.55
N GLY A 43 -10.19 -11.35 13.24
CA GLY A 43 -10.59 -11.56 14.65
C GLY A 43 -9.47 -11.36 15.68
N LYS A 44 -8.28 -10.92 15.25
CA LYS A 44 -7.20 -10.49 16.16
C LYS A 44 -7.00 -8.97 16.07
N PRO A 45 -6.39 -8.34 17.08
CA PRO A 45 -5.94 -6.95 16.98
C PRO A 45 -5.07 -6.74 15.74
N LEU A 46 -5.09 -5.53 15.19
CA LEU A 46 -4.16 -5.15 14.14
C LEU A 46 -2.73 -5.18 14.69
N THR A 47 -1.83 -5.74 13.89
CA THR A 47 -0.40 -5.81 14.15
C THR A 47 0.30 -5.35 12.90
N HIS A 48 1.17 -4.35 13.05
CA HIS A 48 2.02 -3.87 11.97
C HIS A 48 3.45 -4.26 12.29
N ASP A 49 4.14 -4.81 11.29
CA ASP A 49 5.57 -5.08 11.41
C ASP A 49 6.36 -3.81 11.09
N PHE A 50 7.18 -3.44 12.07
CA PHE A 50 8.11 -2.33 12.01
C PHE A 50 9.11 -2.46 10.85
N PHE A 51 9.60 -3.67 10.57
CA PHE A 51 10.58 -3.88 9.51
C PHE A 51 10.00 -3.62 8.13
N LEU A 52 8.72 -3.92 7.93
CA LEU A 52 8.01 -3.69 6.68
C LEU A 52 7.74 -2.20 6.41
N ILE A 53 7.72 -1.35 7.45
CA ILE A 53 7.71 0.12 7.29
C ILE A 53 9.00 0.60 6.59
N HIS A 54 10.15 -0.03 6.83
CA HIS A 54 11.41 0.35 6.16
C HIS A 54 11.38 0.09 4.65
N ILE A 55 10.75 -0.99 4.20
CA ILE A 55 10.59 -1.28 2.77
C ILE A 55 9.73 -0.19 2.10
N ASN A 56 8.60 0.16 2.72
CA ASN A 56 7.75 1.24 2.23
C ASN A 56 8.55 2.56 2.12
N ASN A 57 9.27 2.92 3.19
CA ASN A 57 10.06 4.16 3.22
C ASN A 57 11.21 4.15 2.21
N ALA A 58 11.89 3.02 1.99
CA ALA A 58 12.92 2.91 0.97
C ALA A 58 12.34 3.11 -0.43
N ALA A 59 11.15 2.56 -0.69
CA ALA A 59 10.48 2.66 -1.97
C ALA A 59 10.02 4.10 -2.31
N LEU A 60 9.87 4.98 -1.31
CA LEU A 60 9.60 6.41 -1.51
C LEU A 60 10.71 7.10 -2.32
N PHE A 61 11.97 6.72 -2.13
CA PHE A 61 13.11 7.37 -2.77
C PHE A 61 13.40 6.84 -4.18
N LEU A 62 12.81 5.71 -4.57
CA LEU A 62 13.10 5.07 -5.85
C LEU A 62 12.83 5.96 -7.08
N PRO A 63 11.73 6.72 -7.18
CA PRO A 63 11.50 7.59 -8.33
C PRO A 63 12.58 8.67 -8.52
N SER A 64 13.28 9.05 -7.46
CA SER A 64 14.39 10.03 -7.53
C SER A 64 15.73 9.39 -7.89
N LEU A 65 15.92 8.11 -7.55
CA LEU A 65 17.18 7.39 -7.77
C LEU A 65 17.20 6.67 -9.13
N LEU A 66 16.11 6.01 -9.50
CA LEU A 66 16.05 5.14 -10.67
C LEU A 66 16.41 5.84 -11.98
N PRO A 67 15.97 7.08 -12.28
CA PRO A 67 16.37 7.77 -13.51
C PRO A 67 17.90 7.87 -13.68
N GLU A 68 18.63 8.06 -12.59
CA GLU A 68 20.09 8.27 -12.57
C GLU A 68 20.90 6.95 -12.66
N LEU A 69 20.24 5.82 -12.45
CA LEU A 69 20.89 4.51 -12.44
C LEU A 69 20.90 3.89 -13.84
N LYS A 70 21.98 3.16 -14.15
CA LYS A 70 22.02 2.28 -15.32
C LYS A 70 21.01 1.14 -15.16
N PRO A 71 20.45 0.57 -16.25
CA PRO A 71 19.47 -0.52 -16.17
C PRO A 71 19.92 -1.69 -15.30
N ILE A 72 21.18 -2.12 -15.41
CA ILE A 72 21.73 -3.19 -14.56
C ILE A 72 21.69 -2.84 -13.06
N SER A 73 21.99 -1.60 -12.70
CA SER A 73 21.95 -1.12 -11.31
C SER A 73 20.52 -1.00 -10.80
N ARG A 74 19.56 -0.60 -11.65
CA ARG A 74 18.12 -0.63 -11.32
C ARG A 74 17.66 -2.05 -11.01
N ALA A 75 18.01 -3.02 -11.86
CA ALA A 75 17.64 -4.42 -11.69
C ALA A 75 18.20 -4.97 -10.37
N GLN A 76 19.47 -4.68 -10.06
CA GLN A 76 20.11 -5.06 -8.81
C GLN A 76 19.42 -4.43 -7.59
N LEU A 77 19.09 -3.14 -7.65
CA LEU A 77 18.43 -2.43 -6.56
C LEU A 77 17.04 -3.00 -6.27
N PHE A 78 16.20 -3.19 -7.29
CA PHE A 78 14.89 -3.81 -7.13
C PHE A 78 14.98 -5.23 -6.60
N GLN A 79 15.93 -6.01 -7.12
CA GLN A 79 16.12 -7.38 -6.66
C GLN A 79 16.59 -7.43 -5.20
N ALA A 80 17.45 -6.50 -4.76
CA ALA A 80 17.87 -6.38 -3.37
C ALA A 80 16.69 -6.00 -2.45
N LEU A 81 15.92 -4.97 -2.82
CA LEU A 81 14.75 -4.52 -2.05
C LEU A 81 13.68 -5.61 -1.94
N PHE A 82 13.40 -6.32 -3.02
CA PHE A 82 12.48 -7.45 -3.00
C PHE A 82 12.93 -8.56 -2.06
N ARG A 83 14.21 -8.95 -2.17
CA ARG A 83 14.77 -10.01 -1.33
C ARG A 83 14.72 -9.61 0.14
N ALA A 84 14.98 -8.35 0.46
CA ALA A 84 14.82 -7.81 1.81
C ALA A 84 13.36 -7.89 2.28
N ALA A 85 12.41 -7.45 1.45
CA ALA A 85 10.99 -7.52 1.78
C ALA A 85 10.50 -8.96 2.02
N VAL A 86 10.89 -9.90 1.14
CA VAL A 86 10.58 -11.32 1.29
C VAL A 86 11.26 -11.90 2.51
N LEU A 87 12.51 -11.52 2.81
CA LEU A 87 13.22 -11.98 3.99
C LEU A 87 12.49 -11.57 5.27
N PHE A 88 12.09 -10.30 5.39
CA PHE A 88 11.30 -9.83 6.54
C PHE A 88 9.95 -10.53 6.62
N TRP A 89 9.23 -10.64 5.52
CA TRP A 89 7.96 -11.37 5.50
C TRP A 89 8.11 -12.85 5.90
N VAL A 90 9.22 -13.50 5.53
CA VAL A 90 9.53 -14.87 5.95
C VAL A 90 9.91 -14.93 7.44
N SER A 91 10.69 -13.98 7.96
CA SER A 91 11.05 -13.94 9.38
C SER A 91 9.83 -13.77 10.29
N GLU A 92 8.80 -13.07 9.81
CA GLU A 92 7.49 -12.95 10.49
C GLU A 92 6.61 -14.19 10.38
N GLY A 93 7.13 -15.30 9.84
CA GLY A 93 6.41 -16.57 9.73
C GLY A 93 5.51 -16.66 8.50
N ARG A 94 5.73 -15.81 7.48
CA ARG A 94 4.99 -15.80 6.21
C ARG A 94 3.48 -15.61 6.40
N PRO A 95 3.04 -14.52 7.07
CA PRO A 95 1.62 -14.26 7.27
C PRO A 95 0.90 -14.18 5.93
N SER A 96 -0.28 -14.78 5.85
CA SER A 96 -1.13 -14.66 4.67
C SER A 96 -1.72 -13.25 4.56
N PHE A 97 -2.06 -12.84 3.34
CA PHE A 97 -2.71 -11.58 3.02
C PHE A 97 -4.24 -11.73 3.07
N TYR A 98 -4.85 -11.12 4.08
CA TYR A 98 -6.28 -11.02 4.33
C TYR A 98 -6.83 -9.71 3.76
N ILE A 99 -6.79 -9.56 2.44
CA ILE A 99 -7.11 -8.28 1.76
C ILE A 99 -8.57 -7.88 2.03
N THR A 100 -9.52 -8.79 1.77
CA THR A 100 -10.94 -8.49 1.98
C THR A 100 -11.27 -8.19 3.43
N SER A 101 -10.81 -9.03 4.36
CA SER A 101 -11.28 -8.99 5.75
C SER A 101 -10.49 -8.03 6.65
N ARG A 102 -9.38 -7.45 6.18
CA ARG A 102 -8.55 -6.50 6.94
C ARG A 102 -8.36 -5.19 6.21
N LEU A 103 -7.70 -5.24 5.06
CA LEU A 103 -7.36 -4.01 4.34
C LEU A 103 -8.63 -3.32 3.81
N ASN A 104 -9.50 -4.07 3.11
CA ASN A 104 -10.69 -3.50 2.46
C ASN A 104 -11.84 -3.18 3.42
N THR A 105 -11.85 -3.75 4.64
CA THR A 105 -12.82 -3.39 5.70
C THR A 105 -12.41 -2.18 6.51
N SER A 106 -11.17 -1.70 6.36
CA SER A 106 -10.69 -0.50 7.04
C SER A 106 -11.25 0.76 6.39
N SER A 107 -11.49 1.79 7.20
CA SER A 107 -12.04 3.06 6.72
C SER A 107 -11.08 3.75 5.76
N ASP A 108 -11.59 4.26 4.64
CA ASP A 108 -10.89 5.21 3.76
C ASP A 108 -11.08 6.68 4.18
N HIS A 109 -11.77 6.88 5.30
CA HIS A 109 -12.11 8.15 5.92
C HIS A 109 -11.64 8.19 7.38
N SER A 110 -10.38 7.84 7.62
CA SER A 110 -9.77 7.92 8.95
C SER A 110 -9.65 9.37 9.43
N TYR A 111 -9.98 9.61 10.69
CA TYR A 111 -9.93 10.93 11.33
C TYR A 111 -9.38 10.82 12.75
N ASN A 112 -8.76 11.89 13.25
CA ASN A 112 -8.26 11.94 14.62
C ASN A 112 -9.45 12.10 15.59
N PRO A 113 -9.74 11.11 16.46
CA PRO A 113 -10.85 11.21 17.42
C PRO A 113 -10.61 12.24 18.54
N ASN A 114 -9.35 12.59 18.80
CA ASN A 114 -8.93 13.53 19.85
C ASN A 114 -8.77 14.97 19.35
N ALA A 115 -8.90 15.20 18.05
CA ALA A 115 -8.76 16.54 17.51
C ALA A 115 -9.87 17.43 18.09
N SER A 116 -9.49 18.38 18.94
CA SER A 116 -10.40 19.39 19.49
C SER A 116 -10.75 20.41 18.41
N VAL A 117 -11.44 19.97 17.36
CA VAL A 117 -11.88 20.85 16.30
C VAL A 117 -13.37 20.97 16.43
N ASN A 118 -13.81 22.20 16.66
CA ASN A 118 -15.20 22.60 16.53
C ASN A 118 -15.58 22.54 15.04
N TYR A 119 -15.65 21.33 14.49
CA TYR A 119 -16.25 21.06 13.19
C TYR A 119 -17.75 21.28 13.36
N GLY A 120 -18.20 22.54 13.33
CA GLY A 120 -19.60 22.88 13.58
C GLY A 120 -20.54 21.91 12.84
N LYS A 121 -21.23 21.03 13.57
CA LYS A 121 -22.19 20.00 13.09
C LYS A 121 -21.82 19.16 11.85
N VAL A 122 -20.61 19.23 11.30
CA VAL A 122 -20.24 18.57 10.04
C VAL A 122 -18.90 17.85 10.20
N ALA A 123 -18.93 16.67 10.81
CA ALA A 123 -17.86 15.68 10.68
C ALA A 123 -18.40 14.24 10.63
N VAL A 124 -19.68 14.08 10.29
CA VAL A 124 -20.24 12.82 9.79
C VAL A 124 -21.20 13.20 8.67
N ILE A 125 -20.69 13.34 7.44
CA ILE A 125 -21.59 13.28 6.29
C ILE A 125 -22.02 11.82 6.23
N ALA A 126 -23.26 11.54 6.64
CA ALA A 126 -23.86 10.23 6.41
C ALA A 126 -23.77 9.92 4.91
N ASP A 127 -23.45 8.69 4.52
CA ASP A 127 -23.28 8.29 3.11
C ASP A 127 -24.45 8.74 2.20
N SER A 128 -25.64 8.92 2.77
CA SER A 128 -26.83 9.44 2.10
C SER A 128 -26.71 10.89 1.58
N GLU A 129 -25.92 11.75 2.22
CA GLU A 129 -25.77 13.16 1.84
C GLU A 129 -24.74 13.38 0.72
N ARG A 130 -23.83 12.41 0.52
CA ARG A 130 -22.79 12.44 -0.52
C ARG A 130 -23.36 12.28 -1.94
N ALA A 131 -24.55 11.69 -2.06
CA ALA A 131 -25.24 11.46 -3.34
C ALA A 131 -25.97 12.70 -3.88
N SER A 132 -26.27 13.69 -3.03
CA SER A 132 -26.91 14.93 -3.46
C SER A 132 -25.86 15.99 -3.75
N GLY A 133 -25.53 16.20 -5.02
CA GLY A 133 -24.63 17.26 -5.49
C GLY A 133 -25.21 18.67 -5.25
N SER A 134 -25.37 19.06 -3.99
CA SER A 134 -25.86 20.37 -3.61
C SER A 134 -24.77 21.42 -3.85
N LYS A 135 -25.01 22.30 -4.83
CA LYS A 135 -24.11 23.38 -5.24
C LYS A 135 -24.09 24.59 -4.27
N ASN A 136 -24.83 24.54 -3.17
CA ASN A 136 -25.04 25.67 -2.27
C ASN A 136 -24.80 25.32 -0.81
N SER A 137 -23.59 24.86 -0.49
CA SER A 137 -23.19 24.71 0.90
C SER A 137 -21.90 25.50 1.15
N ALA A 138 -21.97 26.45 2.08
CA ALA A 138 -20.83 27.23 2.56
C ALA A 138 -19.87 26.39 3.43
N TYR A 139 -19.85 25.07 3.22
CA TYR A 139 -18.99 24.13 3.92
C TYR A 139 -17.68 23.98 3.13
N PRO A 140 -16.51 24.02 3.78
CA PRO A 140 -15.28 23.66 3.10
C PRO A 140 -15.43 22.20 2.67
N ARG A 141 -15.11 21.94 1.38
CA ARG A 141 -14.91 20.61 0.79
C ARG A 141 -14.46 19.61 1.86
N ALA A 142 -15.19 18.49 1.98
CA ALA A 142 -14.83 17.34 2.80
C ALA A 142 -13.30 17.25 2.98
N THR A 143 -12.83 17.48 4.21
CA THR A 143 -11.40 17.49 4.52
C THR A 143 -10.82 16.14 4.12
N SER A 144 -9.73 16.15 3.35
CA SER A 144 -9.05 14.91 2.96
C SER A 144 -8.63 14.17 4.23
N ALA A 145 -8.89 12.86 4.33
CA ALA A 145 -8.42 12.03 5.46
C ALA A 145 -6.91 12.17 5.70
N TRP A 146 -6.15 12.46 4.64
CA TRP A 146 -4.72 12.75 4.73
C TRP A 146 -4.39 14.00 5.54
N PHE A 147 -5.26 15.00 5.60
CA PHE A 147 -4.98 16.23 6.35
C PHE A 147 -4.86 15.93 7.85
N ASP A 148 -5.86 15.27 8.42
CA ASP A 148 -5.87 14.91 9.85
C ASP A 148 -4.74 13.94 10.19
N MET A 149 -4.53 12.93 9.35
CA MET A 149 -3.45 11.96 9.52
C MET A 149 -2.06 12.61 9.44
N CYS A 150 -1.81 13.48 8.47
CA CYS A 150 -0.53 14.19 8.36
C CYS A 150 -0.32 15.16 9.53
N ALA A 151 -1.36 15.86 9.98
CA ALA A 151 -1.30 16.75 11.13
C ALA A 151 -0.94 15.97 12.40
N ALA A 152 -1.65 14.88 12.68
CA ALA A 152 -1.37 13.98 13.81
C ALA A 152 0.05 13.39 13.73
N ALA A 153 0.44 12.87 12.56
CA ALA A 153 1.76 12.30 12.34
C ALA A 153 2.91 13.30 12.53
N SER A 154 2.69 14.59 12.27
CA SER A 154 3.73 15.63 12.37
C SER A 154 4.17 15.94 13.81
N VAL A 155 3.31 15.64 14.79
CA VAL A 155 3.57 15.85 16.22
C VAL A 155 3.68 14.53 16.99
N HIS A 156 3.63 13.39 16.28
CA HIS A 156 3.68 12.07 16.88
C HIS A 156 5.09 11.73 17.41
N ASN A 157 5.16 11.09 18.57
CA ASN A 157 6.45 10.75 19.21
C ASN A 157 7.14 9.54 18.56
N ASP A 158 6.38 8.65 17.92
CA ASP A 158 6.95 7.56 17.11
C ASP A 158 7.23 8.03 15.68
N GLU A 159 8.52 8.16 15.36
CA GLU A 159 8.98 8.53 14.03
C GLU A 159 8.59 7.53 12.92
N HIS A 160 8.28 6.27 13.26
CA HIS A 160 7.89 5.25 12.28
C HIS A 160 6.52 5.55 11.70
N LEU A 161 5.59 6.01 12.54
CA LEU A 161 4.29 6.48 12.10
C LEU A 161 4.44 7.66 11.15
N THR A 162 5.24 8.67 11.52
CA THR A 162 5.48 9.85 10.67
C THR A 162 6.07 9.48 9.32
N LYS A 163 7.07 8.58 9.30
CA LYS A 163 7.69 8.10 8.05
C LYS A 163 6.68 7.33 7.20
N ALA A 164 5.90 6.43 7.81
CA ALA A 164 4.89 5.65 7.11
C ALA A 164 3.79 6.54 6.52
N VAL A 165 3.22 7.47 7.27
CA VAL A 165 2.16 8.38 6.79
C VAL A 165 2.65 9.26 5.64
N ARG A 166 3.87 9.81 5.73
CA ARG A 166 4.50 10.55 4.63
C ARG A 166 4.61 9.69 3.38
N THR A 167 5.08 8.46 3.53
CA THR A 167 5.27 7.53 2.43
C THR A 167 3.95 7.11 1.79
N LEU A 168 2.96 6.72 2.59
CA LEU A 168 1.64 6.31 2.12
C LEU A 168 0.85 7.45 1.47
N SER A 169 0.97 8.67 1.98
CA SER A 169 0.35 9.85 1.37
C SER A 169 0.95 10.18 0.00
N TYR A 170 2.27 9.97 -0.18
CA TYR A 170 2.91 10.10 -1.47
C TYR A 170 2.46 9.02 -2.45
N PHE A 171 2.38 7.75 -2.01
CA PHE A 171 1.89 6.67 -2.87
C PHE A 171 0.43 6.86 -3.26
N ALA A 172 -0.42 7.30 -2.33
CA ALA A 172 -1.81 7.62 -2.62
C ALA A 172 -1.93 8.64 -3.76
N GLN A 173 -1.10 9.69 -3.79
CA GLN A 173 -1.12 10.66 -4.89
C GLN A 173 -0.78 10.05 -6.25
N ASN A 174 0.11 9.05 -6.27
CA ASN A 174 0.54 8.40 -7.51
C ASN A 174 -0.43 7.29 -7.96
N PHE A 175 -1.11 6.64 -7.04
CA PHE A 175 -1.90 5.42 -7.32
C PHE A 175 -3.38 5.52 -6.95
N VAL A 176 -3.89 6.70 -6.57
CA VAL A 176 -5.33 6.91 -6.27
C VAL A 176 -6.25 6.52 -7.42
N HIS A 177 -5.76 6.63 -8.66
CA HIS A 177 -6.53 6.31 -9.87
C HIS A 177 -6.65 4.80 -10.14
N ARG A 178 -5.98 3.94 -9.36
CA ARG A 178 -6.07 2.48 -9.52
C ARG A 178 -7.48 2.01 -9.17
N ALA A 179 -8.19 1.52 -10.19
CA ALA A 179 -9.52 0.97 -10.05
C ALA A 179 -9.49 -0.47 -9.55
N ARG A 180 -10.61 -0.90 -8.96
CA ARG A 180 -10.86 -2.31 -8.63
C ARG A 180 -10.73 -3.17 -9.89
N GLY A 181 -10.19 -4.38 -9.73
CA GLY A 181 -9.95 -5.33 -10.81
C GLY A 181 -8.69 -5.05 -11.62
N ALA A 182 -7.90 -4.02 -11.28
CA ALA A 182 -6.64 -3.73 -11.96
C ALA A 182 -5.55 -4.80 -11.71
N PHE A 183 -5.66 -5.56 -10.63
CA PHE A 183 -4.68 -6.56 -10.25
C PHE A 183 -5.15 -7.96 -10.62
N SER A 184 -4.26 -8.72 -11.26
CA SER A 184 -4.45 -10.15 -11.49
C SER A 184 -3.20 -10.91 -11.08
N VAL A 185 -3.40 -12.08 -10.45
CA VAL A 185 -2.31 -13.01 -10.20
C VAL A 185 -2.14 -13.88 -11.44
N GLN A 186 -0.92 -13.98 -11.96
CA GLN A 186 -0.60 -14.88 -13.07
C GLN A 186 -0.47 -16.33 -12.57
N VAL A 187 -1.60 -16.92 -12.12
CA VAL A 187 -1.64 -18.24 -11.47
C VAL A 187 -1.02 -19.30 -12.38
N ASP A 188 -1.38 -19.33 -13.66
CA ASP A 188 -0.86 -20.33 -14.61
C ASP A 188 0.66 -20.25 -14.76
N ALA A 189 1.22 -19.03 -14.81
CA ALA A 189 2.66 -18.82 -14.90
C ALA A 189 3.37 -19.27 -13.61
N VAL A 190 2.76 -19.02 -12.44
CA VAL A 190 3.28 -19.50 -11.14
C VAL A 190 3.27 -21.02 -11.10
N MET A 191 2.16 -21.66 -11.49
CA MET A 191 2.02 -23.11 -11.48
C MET A 191 2.97 -23.79 -12.47
N ALA A 192 3.17 -23.23 -13.66
CA ALA A 192 4.15 -23.70 -14.63
C ALA A 192 5.59 -23.63 -14.07
N GLU A 193 5.95 -22.52 -13.42
CA GLU A 193 7.28 -22.36 -12.82
C GLU A 193 7.50 -23.29 -11.61
N MET A 194 6.46 -23.51 -10.79
CA MET A 194 6.51 -24.49 -9.70
C MET A 194 6.70 -25.92 -10.24
N THR A 195 5.98 -26.28 -11.30
CA THR A 195 6.11 -27.57 -11.98
C THR A 195 7.52 -27.78 -12.51
N LYS A 196 8.08 -26.78 -13.20
CA LYS A 196 9.45 -26.79 -13.72
C LYS A 196 10.51 -27.02 -12.64
N ARG A 197 10.25 -26.57 -11.41
CA ARG A 197 11.13 -26.72 -10.25
C ARG A 197 10.92 -28.02 -9.46
N GLY A 198 10.00 -28.88 -9.90
CA GLY A 198 9.65 -30.11 -9.18
C GLY A 198 8.94 -29.85 -7.85
N CYS A 199 8.31 -28.68 -7.68
CA CYS A 199 7.52 -28.39 -6.49
C CYS A 199 6.20 -29.18 -6.52
N SER A 200 5.82 -29.75 -5.37
CA SER A 200 4.54 -30.42 -5.18
C SER A 200 3.40 -29.41 -5.27
N ILE A 201 2.63 -29.49 -6.36
CA ILE A 201 1.53 -28.58 -6.70
C ILE A 201 0.34 -28.80 -5.76
N ASP A 202 0.12 -30.05 -5.36
CA ASP A 202 -0.93 -30.49 -4.42
C ASP A 202 -0.81 -29.87 -3.03
N LYS A 203 0.37 -29.34 -2.67
CA LYS A 203 0.62 -28.63 -1.39
C LYS A 203 0.60 -27.12 -1.51
N TYR A 204 0.31 -26.56 -2.69
CA TYR A 204 0.22 -25.12 -2.86
C TYR A 204 -1.07 -24.60 -2.22
N SER A 205 -0.94 -23.93 -1.08
CA SER A 205 -1.96 -23.03 -0.57
C SER A 205 -1.60 -21.59 -0.94
N THR A 206 -2.56 -20.87 -1.53
CA THR A 206 -2.38 -19.45 -1.81
C THR A 206 -2.15 -18.68 -0.51
N ILE A 207 -1.23 -17.72 -0.54
CA ILE A 207 -1.03 -16.78 0.57
C ILE A 207 -2.04 -15.63 0.53
N TYR A 208 -2.86 -15.53 -0.51
CA TYR A 208 -3.91 -14.52 -0.67
C TYR A 208 -5.27 -15.09 -0.31
N HIS A 209 -5.94 -14.49 0.68
CA HIS A 209 -7.32 -14.82 1.07
C HIS A 209 -8.31 -13.86 0.42
N GLY A 210 -8.43 -13.94 -0.91
CA GLY A 210 -9.36 -13.14 -1.73
C GLY A 210 -9.07 -11.64 -1.73
N GLY A 211 -9.88 -10.87 -2.46
CA GLY A 211 -9.95 -9.41 -2.36
C GLY A 211 -8.97 -8.62 -3.23
N LEU A 212 -8.10 -9.29 -3.99
CA LEU A 212 -7.19 -8.62 -4.92
C LEU A 212 -7.94 -7.87 -6.03
N ASP A 213 -9.06 -8.44 -6.47
CA ASP A 213 -10.03 -7.84 -7.39
C ASP A 213 -10.71 -6.58 -6.82
N ASN A 214 -10.76 -6.44 -5.50
CA ASN A 214 -11.36 -5.29 -4.82
C ASN A 214 -10.32 -4.26 -4.35
N LEU A 215 -9.03 -4.52 -4.59
CA LEU A 215 -7.95 -3.61 -4.24
C LEU A 215 -7.99 -2.39 -5.17
N ASP A 216 -7.99 -1.20 -4.58
CA ASP A 216 -8.06 0.08 -5.29
C ASP A 216 -7.12 1.11 -4.66
N GLY A 217 -7.00 2.27 -5.29
CA GLY A 217 -6.11 3.37 -4.87
C GLY A 217 -6.35 3.91 -3.46
N THR A 218 -7.44 3.53 -2.78
CA THR A 218 -7.68 3.91 -1.38
C THR A 218 -7.01 2.96 -0.37
N ALA A 219 -6.39 1.86 -0.82
CA ALA A 219 -5.63 0.96 0.05
C ALA A 219 -4.57 1.67 0.91
N PHE A 220 -3.93 2.72 0.38
CA PHE A 220 -2.92 3.50 1.09
C PHE A 220 -3.51 4.29 2.27
N VAL A 221 -4.67 4.92 2.10
CA VAL A 221 -5.34 5.67 3.18
C VAL A 221 -5.86 4.71 4.25
N ARG A 222 -6.39 3.56 3.83
CA ARG A 222 -6.84 2.49 4.74
C ARG A 222 -5.68 1.96 5.59
N ALA A 223 -4.54 1.64 4.98
CA ALA A 223 -3.35 1.18 5.69
C ALA A 223 -2.80 2.25 6.65
N ALA A 224 -2.83 3.53 6.27
CA ALA A 224 -2.45 4.62 7.17
C ALA A 224 -3.39 4.72 8.38
N GLY A 225 -4.70 4.59 8.16
CA GLY A 225 -5.69 4.53 9.24
C GLY A 225 -5.43 3.39 10.23
N GLN A 226 -5.13 2.19 9.73
CA GLN A 226 -4.78 1.05 10.56
C GLN A 226 -3.55 1.32 11.44
N LEU A 227 -2.54 2.03 10.94
CA LEU A 227 -1.36 2.41 11.74
C LEU A 227 -1.76 3.32 12.90
N PHE A 228 -2.66 4.27 12.68
CA PHE A 228 -3.19 5.11 13.76
C PHE A 228 -4.04 4.34 14.77
N GLU A 229 -4.74 3.28 14.36
CA GLU A 229 -5.46 2.40 15.30
C GLU A 229 -4.51 1.65 16.25
N THR A 230 -3.29 1.32 15.80
CA THR A 230 -2.33 0.59 16.65
C THR A 230 -1.35 1.49 17.40
N GLN A 231 -0.92 2.60 16.80
CA GLN A 231 0.07 3.53 17.37
C GLN A 231 -0.58 4.70 18.12
N GLY A 232 -1.85 4.98 17.87
CA GLY A 232 -2.57 6.12 18.42
C GLY A 232 -2.44 7.39 17.56
N TRP A 233 -3.30 8.37 17.84
CA TRP A 233 -3.45 9.61 17.07
C TRP A 233 -2.75 10.84 17.67
N THR A 234 -2.15 10.70 18.85
CA THR A 234 -1.78 11.78 19.79
C THR A 234 -2.93 12.68 20.25
#